data_AF-A0A5C7VX80-F1
#
_entry.id   AF-A0A5C7VX80-F1
#
_cell.length_a   1.000
_cell.length_b   1.000
_cell.length_c   1.000
_cell.angle_alpha   90.00
_cell.angle_beta   90.00
_cell.angle_gamma   90.00
#
_symmetry.space_group_name_H-M   'P 1'
#
loop_
_entity.id
_entity.type
_entity.pdbx_description
1 polymer ?
#
loop_
_entity_poly.entity_id
_entity_poly.type
_entity_poly.pdbx_seq_one_letter_code
_entity_poly.pdbx_strand_id
1 'polypeptide(L)'
;MTDFPTLVLLCKRPALGFGKQRLASKLGVDVAKLVAEALLACALEDACNWPGPVVIAPASLDDYDWAVTLSLSIPLPVMILPQVSGNLGQRLNVLDSVLRSKGMNQLVFIGSDSPGLAQTDYVAVRNALQCDDTVLKPALDGGVVLMASNCPWPDLTDLPWSSSSLGEALASSCQEAGQSVATLNEGFDVDEPEDLIKLISVLSNEQRPARRAFHTLICDVIQIKETKHAEC
;
A
#
# COMPACT_ATOMS: atom_id res chain seq x y z
N MET A 1 -21.30 -12.54 14.56
CA MET A 1 -20.70 -11.71 13.50
C MET A 1 -19.25 -11.52 13.86
N THR A 2 -18.34 -12.15 13.14
CA THR A 2 -16.91 -11.80 13.24
C THR A 2 -16.75 -10.45 12.58
N ASP A 3 -16.42 -9.42 13.36
CA ASP A 3 -16.12 -8.11 12.80
C ASP A 3 -14.80 -8.21 12.03
N PHE A 4 -14.81 -7.82 10.76
CA PHE A 4 -13.59 -7.84 9.96
C PHE A 4 -12.82 -6.53 10.20
N PRO A 5 -11.47 -6.56 10.27
CA PRO A 5 -10.70 -5.33 10.34
C PRO A 5 -11.05 -4.38 9.20
N THR A 6 -10.95 -3.08 9.45
CA THR A 6 -11.12 -2.06 8.42
C THR A 6 -9.83 -1.97 7.60
N LEU A 7 -9.94 -2.16 6.28
CA LEU A 7 -8.82 -1.94 5.37
C LEU A 7 -8.74 -0.46 5.01
N VAL A 8 -7.59 0.15 5.24
CA VAL A 8 -7.27 1.55 4.94
C VAL A 8 -6.26 1.59 3.81
N LEU A 9 -6.73 1.97 2.62
CA LEU A 9 -5.89 2.16 1.44
C LEU A 9 -5.39 3.62 1.39
N LEU A 10 -4.11 3.83 1.67
CA LEU A 10 -3.46 5.11 1.40
C LEU A 10 -3.09 5.18 -0.08
N CYS A 11 -3.53 6.24 -0.77
CA CYS A 11 -3.24 6.39 -2.19
C CYS A 11 -2.93 7.84 -2.59
N LYS A 12 -2.23 7.97 -3.72
CA LYS A 12 -2.01 9.24 -4.41
C LYS A 12 -2.65 9.14 -5.79
N ARG A 13 -3.23 10.23 -6.27
CA ARG A 13 -3.76 10.29 -7.64
C ARG A 13 -2.62 10.19 -8.67
N PRO A 14 -2.61 9.18 -9.55
CA PRO A 14 -1.62 9.10 -10.61
C PRO A 14 -1.74 10.30 -11.56
N ALA A 15 -0.63 10.99 -11.82
CA ALA A 15 -0.58 12.14 -12.71
C ALA A 15 0.79 12.25 -13.40
N LEU A 16 0.84 12.87 -14.57
CA LEU A 16 2.08 13.01 -15.33
C LEU A 16 3.10 13.84 -14.54
N GLY A 17 4.31 13.29 -14.36
CA GLY A 17 5.38 13.95 -13.61
C GLY A 17 5.20 13.94 -12.09
N PHE A 18 4.18 13.26 -11.56
CA PHE A 18 3.94 13.12 -10.12
C PHE A 18 4.06 11.66 -9.67
N GLY A 19 4.80 11.43 -8.58
CA GLY A 19 5.08 10.08 -8.09
C GLY A 19 6.10 9.33 -8.96
N LYS A 20 6.55 8.17 -8.47
CA LYS A 20 7.45 7.24 -9.18
C LYS A 20 8.60 7.93 -9.94
N GLN A 21 9.26 8.89 -9.29
CA GLN A 21 10.28 9.75 -9.90
C GLN A 21 11.47 8.94 -10.41
N ARG A 22 11.85 7.86 -9.71
CA ARG A 22 12.92 6.95 -10.14
C ARG A 22 12.53 6.22 -11.43
N LEU A 23 11.32 5.66 -11.53
CA LEU A 23 10.78 5.12 -12.79
C LEU A 23 10.75 6.18 -13.89
N ALA A 24 10.21 7.38 -13.61
CA ALA A 24 10.11 8.45 -14.60
C ALA A 24 11.48 8.85 -15.17
N SER A 25 12.51 8.90 -14.32
CA SER A 25 13.87 9.24 -14.74
C SER A 25 14.51 8.23 -15.70
N LYS A 26 14.07 6.96 -15.66
CA LYS A 26 14.64 5.85 -16.44
C LYS A 26 13.77 5.40 -17.61
N LEU A 27 12.45 5.50 -17.47
CA LEU A 27 11.47 4.96 -18.41
C LEU A 27 10.59 6.04 -19.06
N GLY A 28 10.68 7.29 -18.59
CA GLY A 28 9.86 8.40 -19.04
C GLY A 28 8.59 8.59 -18.20
N VAL A 29 8.08 9.83 -18.20
CA VAL A 29 6.94 10.24 -17.37
C VAL A 29 5.64 9.54 -17.75
N ASP A 30 5.44 9.20 -19.02
CA ASP A 30 4.24 8.50 -19.49
C ASP A 30 4.19 7.06 -18.97
N VAL A 31 5.31 6.34 -19.07
CA VAL A 31 5.42 4.97 -18.55
C VAL A 31 5.27 4.96 -17.03
N ALA A 32 5.91 5.91 -16.32
CA ALA A 32 5.78 6.01 -14.87
C ALA A 32 4.32 6.26 -14.43
N LYS A 33 3.55 7.05 -15.18
CA LYS A 33 2.12 7.24 -14.93
C LYS A 33 1.33 5.95 -15.14
N LEU A 34 1.56 5.23 -16.24
CA LEU A 34 0.88 3.96 -16.50
C LEU A 34 1.17 2.93 -15.40
N VAL A 35 2.42 2.87 -14.93
CA VAL A 35 2.81 2.02 -13.80
C VAL A 35 2.08 2.44 -12.52
N ALA A 36 2.03 3.74 -12.20
CA ALA A 36 1.30 4.23 -11.03
C ALA A 36 -0.22 3.94 -11.10
N GLU A 37 -0.83 4.02 -12.28
CA GLU A 37 -2.22 3.64 -12.51
C GLU A 37 -2.44 2.14 -12.29
N ALA A 38 -1.55 1.29 -12.80
CA ALA A 38 -1.62 -0.16 -12.63
C ALA A 38 -1.40 -0.61 -11.17
N LEU A 39 -0.48 0.05 -10.46
CA LEU A 39 -0.25 -0.15 -9.02
C LEU A 39 -1.50 0.18 -8.21
N LEU A 40 -2.10 1.35 -8.44
CA LEU A 40 -3.35 1.73 -7.80
C LEU A 40 -4.49 0.74 -8.13
N ALA A 41 -4.59 0.27 -9.37
CA ALA A 41 -5.58 -0.73 -9.75
C ALA A 41 -5.43 -2.05 -8.97
N CYS A 42 -4.19 -2.51 -8.73
CA CYS A 42 -3.93 -3.70 -7.91
C CYS A 42 -4.38 -3.52 -6.46
N ALA A 43 -4.13 -2.36 -5.87
CA ALA A 43 -4.53 -2.06 -4.50
C ALA A 43 -6.05 -1.87 -4.36
N LEU A 44 -6.71 -1.27 -5.36
CA LEU A 44 -8.17 -1.16 -5.41
C LEU A 44 -8.84 -2.52 -5.60
N GLU A 45 -8.23 -3.43 -6.35
CA GLU A 45 -8.69 -4.81 -6.47
C GLU A 45 -8.60 -5.56 -5.14
N ASP A 46 -7.56 -5.31 -4.33
CA ASP A 46 -7.49 -5.86 -2.97
C ASP A 46 -8.58 -5.28 -2.07
N ALA A 47 -8.84 -3.97 -2.16
CA ALA A 47 -9.92 -3.33 -1.43
C ALA A 47 -11.31 -3.83 -1.86
N CYS A 48 -11.51 -4.11 -3.16
CA CYS A 48 -12.74 -4.68 -3.70
C CYS A 48 -13.00 -6.10 -3.19
N ASN A 49 -11.94 -6.91 -3.04
CA ASN A 49 -12.02 -8.27 -2.53
C ASN A 49 -11.98 -8.35 -0.99
N TRP A 50 -11.82 -7.22 -0.29
CA TRP A 50 -11.79 -7.20 1.17
C TRP A 50 -13.19 -7.47 1.74
N PRO A 51 -13.36 -8.44 2.65
CA PRO A 51 -14.68 -8.82 3.17
C PRO A 51 -15.24 -7.87 4.24
N GLY A 52 -14.48 -6.87 4.66
CA GLY A 52 -14.83 -5.92 5.74
C GLY A 52 -14.99 -4.48 5.25
N PRO A 53 -15.09 -3.52 6.19
CA PRO A 53 -15.13 -2.10 5.87
C PRO A 53 -13.85 -1.65 5.14
N VAL A 54 -14.01 -0.69 4.23
CA VAL A 54 -12.91 -0.11 3.46
C VAL A 54 -12.88 1.41 3.65
N VAL A 55 -11.68 1.95 3.84
CA VAL A 55 -11.39 3.38 3.82
C VAL A 55 -10.42 3.64 2.66
N ILE A 56 -10.76 4.57 1.78
CA ILE A 56 -9.82 5.12 0.80
C ILE A 56 -9.34 6.47 1.33
N ALA A 57 -8.03 6.57 1.54
CA ALA A 57 -7.38 7.75 2.10
C ALA A 57 -6.50 8.43 1.05
N PRO A 58 -7.06 9.30 0.18
CA PRO A 58 -6.27 10.03 -0.80
C PRO A 58 -5.31 11.00 -0.10
N ALA A 59 -4.13 11.22 -0.70
CA ALA A 59 -3.07 12.02 -0.11
C ALA A 59 -3.38 13.53 0.04
N SER A 60 -4.43 14.02 -0.63
CA SER A 60 -4.87 15.42 -0.57
C SER A 60 -6.39 15.51 -0.43
N LEU A 61 -6.86 16.57 0.23
CA LEU A 61 -8.29 16.92 0.28
C LEU A 61 -8.86 17.22 -1.11
N ASP A 62 -8.05 17.79 -2.01
CA ASP A 62 -8.46 18.12 -3.38
C ASP A 62 -8.78 16.88 -4.22
N ASP A 63 -8.31 15.71 -3.78
CA ASP A 63 -8.52 14.42 -4.44
C ASP A 63 -9.78 13.70 -3.91
N TYR A 64 -10.62 14.34 -3.08
CA TYR A 64 -11.83 13.73 -2.51
C TYR A 64 -12.78 13.23 -3.60
N ASP A 65 -13.19 14.09 -4.53
CA ASP A 65 -14.15 13.71 -5.59
C ASP A 65 -13.59 12.61 -6.49
N TRP A 66 -12.28 12.64 -6.76
CA TRP A 66 -11.61 11.57 -7.47
C TRP A 66 -11.66 10.25 -6.69
N ALA A 67 -11.37 10.27 -5.39
CA ALA A 67 -11.43 9.08 -4.54
C ALA A 67 -12.86 8.52 -4.42
N VAL A 68 -13.90 9.37 -4.44
CA VAL A 68 -15.30 8.93 -4.54
C VAL A 68 -15.52 8.09 -5.80
N THR A 69 -14.93 8.46 -6.95
CA THR A 69 -15.08 7.64 -8.17
C THR A 69 -14.46 6.24 -8.05
N LEU A 70 -13.40 6.10 -7.26
CA LEU A 70 -12.76 4.78 -7.01
C LEU A 70 -13.66 3.86 -6.18
N SER A 71 -14.43 4.44 -5.25
CA SER A 71 -15.31 3.66 -4.37
C SER A 71 -16.47 2.98 -5.10
N LEU A 72 -16.86 3.47 -6.28
CA LEU A 72 -17.99 2.95 -7.05
C LEU A 72 -17.79 1.49 -7.51
N SER A 73 -16.53 1.04 -7.60
CA SER A 73 -16.17 -0.31 -7.99
C SER A 73 -16.09 -1.29 -6.82
N ILE A 74 -16.26 -0.82 -5.58
CA ILE A 74 -16.16 -1.63 -4.36
C ILE A 74 -17.58 -1.98 -3.90
N PRO A 75 -17.90 -3.27 -3.69
CA PRO A 75 -19.27 -3.71 -3.40
C PRO A 75 -19.77 -3.35 -1.99
N LEU A 76 -18.85 -3.09 -1.06
CA LEU A 76 -19.16 -2.73 0.32
C LEU A 76 -19.09 -1.20 0.53
N PRO A 77 -19.78 -0.66 1.56
CA PRO A 77 -19.67 0.76 1.90
C PRO A 77 -18.21 1.17 2.13
N VAL A 78 -17.79 2.21 1.40
CA VAL A 78 -16.45 2.79 1.48
C VAL A 78 -16.52 4.16 2.14
N MET A 79 -15.60 4.41 3.06
CA MET A 79 -15.37 5.75 3.60
C MET A 79 -14.23 6.43 2.82
N ILE A 80 -14.46 7.67 2.37
CA ILE A 80 -13.39 8.50 1.84
C ILE A 80 -12.88 9.41 2.96
N LEU A 81 -11.59 9.29 3.29
CA LEU A 81 -10.95 10.08 4.35
C LEU A 81 -9.61 10.64 3.88
N PRO A 82 -9.59 11.84 3.28
CA PRO A 82 -8.36 12.46 2.83
C PRO A 82 -7.32 12.64 3.94
N GLN A 83 -6.06 12.44 3.59
CA GLN A 83 -4.93 12.63 4.49
C GLN A 83 -4.72 14.12 4.78
N VAL A 84 -4.30 14.42 6.00
CA VAL A 84 -3.88 15.78 6.39
C VAL A 84 -2.51 16.12 5.79
N SER A 85 -2.15 17.40 5.83
CA SER A 85 -0.77 17.82 5.59
C SER A 85 0.16 17.33 6.71
N GLY A 86 1.42 17.08 6.39
CA GLY A 86 2.43 16.60 7.34
C GLY A 86 3.31 15.51 6.74
N ASN A 87 4.20 14.94 7.56
CA ASN A 87 4.94 13.73 7.20
C ASN A 87 4.02 12.49 7.26
N LEU A 88 4.50 11.33 6.78
CA LEU A 88 3.67 10.12 6.71
C LEU A 88 3.20 9.64 8.10
N GLY A 89 4.04 9.73 9.13
CA GLY A 89 3.67 9.36 10.49
C GLY A 89 2.53 10.19 11.06
N GLN A 90 2.61 11.52 10.90
CA GLN A 90 1.54 12.44 11.30
C GLN A 90 0.21 12.10 10.61
N ARG A 91 0.27 11.80 9.31
CA ARG A 91 -0.92 11.41 8.53
C ARG A 91 -1.52 10.11 9.06
N LEU A 92 -0.69 9.11 9.33
CA LEU A 92 -1.12 7.82 9.86
C LEU A 92 -1.72 7.96 11.27
N ASN A 93 -1.10 8.72 12.17
CA ASN A 93 -1.64 8.95 13.51
C ASN A 93 -2.99 9.67 13.47
N VAL A 94 -3.17 10.66 12.59
CA VAL A 94 -4.46 11.35 12.44
C VAL A 94 -5.51 10.42 11.83
N LEU A 95 -5.18 9.64 10.80
CA LEU A 95 -6.10 8.65 10.22
C LEU A 95 -6.54 7.63 11.29
N ASP A 96 -5.59 7.05 12.02
CA ASP A 96 -5.86 6.09 13.10
C ASP A 96 -6.79 6.68 14.16
N SER A 97 -6.47 7.88 14.67
CA SER A 97 -7.30 8.56 15.67
C SER A 97 -8.72 8.82 15.18
N VAL A 98 -8.89 9.31 13.95
CA VAL A 98 -10.21 9.59 13.36
C VAL A 98 -11.00 8.30 13.18
N LEU A 99 -10.40 7.23 12.65
CA LEU A 99 -11.10 5.96 12.41
C LEU A 99 -11.52 5.29 13.73
N ARG A 100 -10.64 5.29 14.75
CA ARG A 100 -10.97 4.77 16.08
C ARG A 100 -12.08 5.57 16.76
N SER A 101 -12.10 6.90 16.60
CA SER A 101 -13.20 7.74 17.11
C SER A 101 -14.57 7.39 16.48
N LYS A 102 -14.57 6.73 15.32
CA LYS A 102 -15.76 6.20 14.63
C LYS A 102 -16.07 4.74 14.98
N GLY A 103 -15.36 4.14 15.94
CA GLY A 103 -15.55 2.78 16.41
C GLY A 103 -14.78 1.71 15.65
N MET A 104 -13.92 2.09 14.69
CA MET A 104 -13.09 1.15 13.93
C MET A 104 -11.82 0.85 14.73
N ASN A 105 -11.81 -0.27 15.47
CA ASN A 105 -10.74 -0.58 16.41
C ASN A 105 -9.67 -1.55 15.88
N GLN A 106 -9.96 -2.26 14.79
CA GLN A 106 -8.98 -3.12 14.11
C GLN A 106 -8.72 -2.53 12.72
N LEU A 107 -7.52 -2.02 12.51
CA LEU A 107 -7.16 -1.31 11.27
C LEU A 107 -6.04 -2.03 10.55
N VAL A 108 -6.14 -2.14 9.23
CA VAL A 108 -5.11 -2.67 8.33
C VAL A 108 -4.80 -1.60 7.30
N PHE A 109 -3.61 -1.01 7.36
CA PHE A 109 -3.13 0.02 6.46
C PHE A 109 -2.26 -0.60 5.35
N ILE A 110 -2.56 -0.24 4.10
CA ILE A 110 -1.76 -0.57 2.92
C ILE A 110 -1.52 0.67 2.06
N GLY A 111 -0.39 0.69 1.37
CA GLY A 111 -0.14 1.61 0.26
C GLY A 111 -0.61 1.02 -1.08
N SER A 112 -0.45 1.81 -2.15
CA SER A 112 -0.69 1.33 -3.53
C SER A 112 0.53 0.67 -4.18
N ASP A 113 1.70 0.74 -3.53
CA ASP A 113 2.99 0.49 -4.19
C ASP A 113 3.46 -0.97 -4.11
N SER A 114 2.71 -1.83 -3.41
CA SER A 114 3.00 -3.24 -3.14
C SER A 114 2.03 -4.21 -3.84
N PRO A 115 2.09 -4.34 -5.17
CA PRO A 115 1.20 -5.23 -5.93
C PRO A 115 1.44 -6.71 -5.63
N GLY A 116 2.55 -7.06 -4.98
CA GLY A 116 2.85 -8.42 -4.53
C GLY A 116 1.97 -8.90 -3.36
N LEU A 117 1.23 -8.02 -2.69
CA LEU A 117 0.31 -8.42 -1.62
C LEU A 117 -0.73 -9.43 -2.15
N ALA A 118 -0.82 -10.57 -1.48
CA ALA A 118 -1.69 -11.68 -1.83
C ALA A 118 -2.77 -11.90 -0.78
N GLN A 119 -3.82 -12.64 -1.16
CA GLN A 119 -4.89 -13.03 -0.24
C GLN A 119 -4.36 -13.74 1.01
N THR A 120 -3.27 -14.50 0.88
CA THR A 120 -2.59 -15.17 1.99
C THR A 120 -1.98 -14.20 2.99
N ASP A 121 -1.46 -13.04 2.55
CA ASP A 121 -0.94 -12.01 3.46
C ASP A 121 -2.07 -11.42 4.30
N TYR A 122 -3.19 -11.08 3.65
CA TYR A 122 -4.38 -10.58 4.33
C TYR A 122 -4.95 -11.57 5.36
N VAL A 123 -4.95 -12.87 5.04
CA VAL A 123 -5.34 -13.92 5.99
C VAL A 123 -4.34 -14.00 7.14
N ALA A 124 -3.04 -13.96 6.86
CA ALA A 124 -1.99 -14.00 7.88
C ALA A 124 -2.09 -12.82 8.86
N VAL A 125 -2.32 -11.61 8.36
CA VAL A 125 -2.54 -10.41 9.18
C VAL A 125 -3.72 -10.59 10.12
N ARG A 126 -4.88 -11.03 9.60
CA ARG A 126 -6.07 -11.24 10.43
C ARG A 126 -5.87 -12.30 11.51
N ASN A 127 -5.14 -13.37 11.18
CA ASN A 127 -4.84 -14.42 12.15
C ASN A 127 -3.89 -13.91 13.24
N ALA A 128 -2.85 -13.15 12.87
CA ALA A 128 -1.90 -12.57 13.82
C ALA A 128 -2.58 -11.54 14.74
N LEU A 129 -3.50 -10.71 14.23
CA LEU A 129 -4.30 -9.78 15.04
C LEU A 129 -5.21 -10.45 16.09
N GLN A 130 -5.34 -11.78 16.11
CA GLN A 130 -6.04 -12.48 17.19
C GLN A 130 -5.17 -12.67 18.44
N CYS A 131 -3.85 -12.63 18.28
CA CYS A 131 -2.87 -12.91 19.32
C CYS A 131 -2.01 -11.70 19.66
N ASP A 132 -1.81 -10.81 18.69
CA ASP A 132 -0.92 -9.66 18.78
C ASP A 132 -1.69 -8.34 18.59
N ASP A 133 -1.22 -7.30 19.27
CA ASP A 133 -1.79 -5.95 19.18
C ASP A 133 -1.45 -5.31 17.83
N THR A 134 -0.24 -5.53 17.34
CA THR A 134 0.30 -4.94 16.11
C THR A 134 0.91 -6.00 15.21
N VAL A 135 0.64 -5.90 13.91
CA VAL A 135 1.18 -6.79 12.88
C VAL A 135 1.83 -5.96 11.78
N LEU A 136 3.09 -6.25 11.48
CA LEU A 136 3.85 -5.56 10.44
C LEU A 136 4.25 -6.56 9.35
N LYS A 137 4.14 -6.13 8.10
CA LYS A 137 4.76 -6.81 6.96
C LYS A 137 5.91 -5.91 6.45
N PRO A 138 7.18 -6.24 6.76
CA PRO A 138 8.31 -5.44 6.35
C PRO A 138 8.47 -5.42 4.82
N ALA A 139 9.05 -4.34 4.32
CA ALA A 139 9.50 -4.23 2.94
C ALA A 139 11.00 -4.58 2.86
N LEU A 140 11.44 -5.15 1.74
CA LEU A 140 12.86 -5.51 1.51
C LEU A 140 13.83 -4.33 1.59
N ASP A 141 13.35 -3.10 1.38
CA ASP A 141 14.14 -1.88 1.47
C ASP A 141 14.23 -1.34 2.91
N GLY A 142 13.62 -2.03 3.88
CA GLY A 142 13.56 -1.70 5.29
C GLY A 142 12.37 -0.83 5.70
N GLY A 143 11.44 -0.52 4.77
CA GLY A 143 10.13 0.04 5.07
C GLY A 143 9.11 -1.01 5.54
N VAL A 144 7.83 -0.72 5.30
CA VAL A 144 6.71 -1.63 5.57
C VAL A 144 5.69 -1.56 4.44
N VAL A 145 5.29 -2.72 3.91
CA VAL A 145 4.28 -2.81 2.84
C VAL A 145 2.86 -2.90 3.40
N LEU A 146 2.72 -3.32 4.66
CA LEU A 146 1.45 -3.41 5.38
C LEU A 146 1.70 -3.19 6.87
N MET A 147 0.81 -2.40 7.49
CA MET A 147 0.78 -2.17 8.92
C MET A 147 -0.63 -2.47 9.44
N ALA A 148 -0.78 -3.19 10.54
CA ALA A 148 -2.09 -3.43 11.13
C ALA A 148 -2.03 -3.35 12.66
N SER A 149 -3.10 -2.87 13.29
CA SER A 149 -3.16 -2.79 14.75
C SER A 149 -4.57 -2.82 15.32
N ASN A 150 -4.71 -3.48 16.46
CA ASN A 150 -5.86 -3.43 17.38
C ASN A 150 -5.80 -2.22 18.32
N CYS A 151 -4.63 -1.59 18.45
CA CYS A 151 -4.36 -0.49 19.37
C CYS A 151 -4.01 0.81 18.63
N PRO A 152 -4.23 1.98 19.23
CA PRO A 152 -3.72 3.22 18.65
C PRO A 152 -2.21 3.12 18.37
N TRP A 153 -1.77 3.64 17.23
CA TRP A 153 -0.35 3.72 16.95
C TRP A 153 0.33 4.64 17.99
N PRO A 154 1.58 4.35 18.43
CA PRO A 154 2.39 5.32 19.15
C PRO A 154 2.64 6.57 18.28
N ASP A 155 3.26 7.61 18.84
CA ASP A 155 3.64 8.76 18.03
C ASP A 155 4.65 8.33 16.94
N LEU A 156 4.22 8.40 15.68
CA LEU A 156 5.01 7.98 14.53
C LEU A 156 5.73 9.17 13.88
N THR A 157 5.59 10.37 14.43
CA THR A 157 6.08 11.63 13.82
C THR A 157 7.58 11.60 13.57
N ASP A 158 8.36 11.11 14.54
CA ASP A 158 9.82 11.17 14.55
C ASP A 158 10.50 9.86 14.07
N LEU A 159 9.72 8.91 13.54
CA LEU A 159 10.29 7.70 12.95
C LEU A 159 11.08 8.04 11.67
N PRO A 160 12.11 7.23 11.33
CA PRO A 160 12.98 7.49 10.18
C PRO A 160 12.28 7.10 8.86
N TRP A 161 11.25 7.85 8.48
CA TRP A 161 10.49 7.63 7.25
C TRP A 161 11.41 7.65 6.01
N SER A 162 11.13 6.76 5.05
CA SER A 162 11.94 6.60 3.83
C SER A 162 13.38 6.16 4.10
N SER A 163 13.63 5.42 5.18
CA SER A 163 14.92 4.79 5.48
C SER A 163 14.78 3.26 5.58
N SER A 164 15.92 2.58 5.47
CA SER A 164 16.00 1.13 5.65
C SER A 164 15.91 0.66 7.11
N SER A 165 15.82 1.60 8.07
CA SER A 165 15.66 1.29 9.48
C SER A 165 14.23 1.55 9.97
N LEU A 166 13.29 1.90 9.07
CA LEU A 166 11.93 2.27 9.43
C LEU A 166 11.16 1.11 10.06
N GLY A 167 11.21 -0.08 9.47
CA GLY A 167 10.50 -1.25 9.96
C GLY A 167 10.91 -1.64 11.37
N GLU A 168 12.22 -1.66 11.64
CA GLU A 168 12.76 -1.93 12.98
C GLU A 168 12.35 -0.83 13.98
N ALA A 169 12.52 0.44 13.63
CA ALA A 169 12.17 1.56 14.51
C ALA A 169 10.66 1.59 14.83
N LEU A 170 9.81 1.28 13.85
CA LEU A 170 8.37 1.17 14.04
C LEU A 170 8.00 0.03 15.00
N ALA A 171 8.60 -1.15 14.83
CA ALA A 171 8.38 -2.29 15.71
C ALA A 171 8.81 -1.96 17.15
N SER A 172 9.99 -1.37 17.33
CA SER A 172 10.49 -0.94 18.65
C SER A 172 9.57 0.10 19.29
N SER A 173 9.12 1.10 18.53
CA SER A 173 8.20 2.12 19.04
C SER A 173 6.88 1.52 19.55
N CYS A 174 6.33 0.51 18.84
CA CYS A 174 5.13 -0.19 19.30
C CYS A 174 5.38 -1.00 20.58
N GLN A 175 6.51 -1.70 20.65
CA GLN A 175 6.91 -2.48 21.84
C GLN A 175 7.15 -1.58 23.06
N GLU A 176 7.78 -0.42 22.88
CA GLU A 176 7.98 0.59 23.93
C GLU A 176 6.65 1.16 24.44
N ALA A 177 5.64 1.23 23.59
CA ALA A 177 4.27 1.58 23.95
C ALA A 177 3.50 0.42 24.63
N GLY A 178 4.15 -0.72 24.87
CA GLY A 178 3.59 -1.88 25.55
C GLY A 178 2.76 -2.82 24.67
N GLN A 179 2.86 -2.68 23.34
CA GLN A 179 2.13 -3.52 22.39
C GLN A 179 2.90 -4.81 22.08
N SER A 180 2.18 -5.91 21.94
CA SER A 180 2.70 -7.12 21.29
C SER A 180 2.81 -6.90 19.78
N VAL A 181 3.91 -7.36 19.18
CA VAL A 181 4.23 -7.13 17.75
C VAL A 181 4.56 -8.45 17.06
N ALA A 182 3.74 -8.81 16.06
CA ALA A 182 4.05 -9.87 15.10
C ALA A 182 4.64 -9.27 13.81
N THR A 183 5.69 -9.92 13.29
CA THR A 183 6.29 -9.57 12.01
C THR A 183 6.06 -10.70 11.02
N LEU A 184 5.42 -10.42 9.89
CA LEU A 184 5.18 -11.36 8.80
C LEU A 184 6.40 -11.43 7.86
N ASN A 185 6.35 -12.37 6.92
CA ASN A 185 7.36 -12.44 5.86
C ASN A 185 7.40 -11.16 5.03
N GLU A 186 8.59 -10.78 4.56
CA GLU A 186 8.83 -9.58 3.77
C GLU A 186 7.98 -9.52 2.48
N GLY A 187 7.68 -8.29 2.06
CA GLY A 187 7.20 -7.94 0.73
C GLY A 187 8.11 -6.90 0.09
N PHE A 188 7.67 -6.30 -1.01
CA PHE A 188 8.41 -5.20 -1.64
C PHE A 188 7.46 -4.24 -2.35
N ASP A 189 7.82 -2.96 -2.28
CA ASP A 189 7.24 -1.90 -3.10
C ASP A 189 7.92 -1.83 -4.48
N VAL A 190 7.23 -1.23 -5.44
CA VAL A 190 7.72 -1.05 -6.81
C VAL A 190 8.08 0.41 -7.03
N ASP A 191 9.35 0.77 -6.85
CA ASP A 191 9.80 2.16 -6.99
C ASP A 191 10.87 2.35 -8.07
N GLU A 192 11.60 1.29 -8.41
CA GLU A 192 12.68 1.31 -9.40
C GLU A 192 12.42 0.33 -10.57
N PRO A 193 13.05 0.54 -11.74
CA PRO A 193 12.87 -0.35 -12.88
C PRO A 193 13.20 -1.82 -12.58
N GLU A 194 14.16 -2.06 -11.70
CA GLU A 194 14.58 -3.39 -11.25
C GLU A 194 13.47 -4.12 -10.50
N ASP A 195 12.58 -3.39 -9.81
CA ASP A 195 11.44 -3.97 -9.10
C ASP A 195 10.37 -4.46 -10.08
N LEU A 196 10.22 -3.80 -11.24
CA LEU A 196 9.34 -4.28 -12.31
C LEU A 196 9.80 -5.63 -12.85
N ILE A 197 11.11 -5.85 -12.98
CA ILE A 197 11.68 -7.13 -13.43
C ILE A 197 11.38 -8.23 -12.40
N LYS A 198 11.60 -7.96 -11.11
CA LYS A 198 11.23 -8.90 -10.04
C LYS A 198 9.74 -9.24 -10.11
N LEU A 199 8.90 -8.23 -10.32
CA LEU A 199 7.46 -8.34 -10.31
C LEU A 199 6.91 -9.25 -11.42
N ILE A 200 7.57 -9.38 -12.57
CA ILE A 200 7.17 -10.35 -13.61
C ILE A 200 7.05 -11.76 -13.04
N SER A 201 8.08 -12.20 -12.31
CA SER A 201 8.10 -13.55 -11.76
C SER A 201 7.02 -13.74 -10.69
N VAL A 202 6.81 -12.72 -9.85
CA VAL A 202 5.80 -12.71 -8.77
C VAL A 202 4.38 -12.77 -9.33
N LEU A 203 4.09 -12.07 -10.43
CA LEU A 203 2.75 -12.01 -11.01
C LEU A 203 2.47 -13.08 -12.09
N SER A 204 3.45 -13.92 -12.41
CA SER A 204 3.38 -14.90 -13.50
C SER A 204 2.17 -15.86 -13.42
N ASN A 205 1.75 -16.23 -12.22
CA ASN A 205 0.63 -17.15 -11.97
C ASN A 205 -0.59 -16.46 -11.36
N GLU A 206 -0.58 -15.13 -11.30
CA GLU A 206 -1.67 -14.39 -10.68
C GLU A 206 -2.94 -14.44 -11.53
N GLN A 207 -4.09 -14.63 -10.88
CA GLN A 207 -5.38 -14.78 -11.56
C GLN A 207 -6.21 -13.51 -11.49
N ARG A 208 -5.91 -12.64 -10.52
CA ARG A 208 -6.57 -11.36 -10.32
C ARG A 208 -6.39 -10.42 -11.55
N PRO A 209 -7.48 -9.89 -12.13
CA PRO A 209 -7.44 -9.09 -13.35
C PRO A 209 -6.46 -7.91 -13.36
N ALA A 210 -6.39 -7.12 -12.29
CA ALA A 210 -5.54 -5.92 -12.27
C ALA A 210 -4.05 -6.29 -12.33
N ARG A 211 -3.66 -7.31 -11.58
CA ARG A 211 -2.28 -7.84 -11.58
C ARG A 211 -1.92 -8.50 -12.90
N ARG A 212 -2.85 -9.19 -13.55
CA ARG A 212 -2.64 -9.73 -14.90
C ARG A 212 -2.42 -8.61 -15.92
N ALA A 213 -3.24 -7.56 -15.88
CA ALA A 213 -3.07 -6.39 -16.73
C ALA A 213 -1.73 -5.69 -16.46
N PHE A 214 -1.33 -5.59 -15.19
CA PHE A 214 -0.05 -5.00 -14.83
C PHE A 214 1.14 -5.86 -15.30
N HIS A 215 1.07 -7.18 -15.16
CA HIS A 215 2.07 -8.09 -15.71
C HIS A 215 2.24 -7.91 -17.23
N THR A 216 1.14 -7.83 -17.99
CA THR A 216 1.20 -7.53 -19.44
C THR A 216 1.87 -6.19 -19.72
N LEU A 217 1.47 -5.12 -19.01
CA LEU A 217 2.08 -3.80 -19.16
C LEU A 217 3.60 -3.82 -18.92
N ILE A 218 4.05 -4.53 -17.88
CA ILE A 218 5.47 -4.60 -17.53
C ILE A 218 6.27 -5.33 -18.62
N CYS A 219 5.74 -6.44 -19.14
CA CYS A 219 6.37 -7.15 -20.25
C CYS A 219 6.54 -6.25 -21.48
N ASP A 220 5.51 -5.50 -21.85
CA ASP A 220 5.55 -4.58 -22.99
C ASP A 220 6.60 -3.47 -22.78
N VAL A 221 6.63 -2.87 -21.58
CA VAL A 221 7.59 -1.82 -21.21
C VAL A 221 9.03 -2.31 -21.31
N ILE A 222 9.31 -3.52 -20.83
CA ILE A 222 10.66 -4.10 -20.86
C ILE A 222 11.06 -4.43 -22.31
N GLN A 223 10.18 -5.02 -23.10
CA GLN A 223 10.45 -5.35 -24.51
C GLN A 223 10.76 -4.10 -25.35
N ILE A 224 10.01 -3.01 -25.14
CA ILE A 224 10.27 -1.73 -25.80
C ILE A 224 11.64 -1.18 -25.43
N LYS A 225 12.05 -1.31 -24.16
CA LYS A 225 13.35 -0.83 -23.68
C LYS A 225 14.51 -1.61 -24.31
N GLU A 226 14.39 -2.93 -24.41
CA GLU A 226 15.40 -3.80 -25.03
C GLU A 226 15.55 -3.51 -26.53
N THR A 227 14.44 -3.30 -27.24
CA THR A 227 14.46 -2.98 -28.67
C THR A 227 15.17 -1.64 -28.94
N LYS A 228 14.89 -0.60 -28.12
CA LYS A 228 15.56 0.70 -28.24
C LYS A 228 17.05 0.67 -27.90
N HIS A 229 17.49 -0.24 -27.03
CA HIS A 229 18.93 -0.43 -26.73
C HIS A 229 19.66 -1.20 -27.82
N ALA A 230 18.98 -2.09 -28.56
CA ALA A 230 19.59 -2.84 -29.66
C ALA A 230 19.78 -2.03 -30.95
N GLU A 231 19.11 -0.88 -31.06
CA GLU A 231 19.16 0.02 -32.22
C GLU A 231 20.15 1.21 -32.06
N CYS A 232 20.86 1.30 -30.93
CA CYS A 232 21.91 2.31 -30.65
C CYS A 232 23.31 1.67 -30.65
#